data_AF-A0A535DWH1-F1
#
_entry.id   AF-A0A535DWH1-F1
#
_cell.length_a   1.000
_cell.length_b   1.000
_cell.length_c   1.000
_cell.angle_alpha   90.00
_cell.angle_beta   90.00
_cell.angle_gamma   90.00
#
_symmetry.space_group_name_H-M   'P 1'
#
loop_
_entity.id
_entity.type
_entity.pdbx_description
1 polymer ?
#
loop_
_entity_poly.entity_id
_entity_poly.type
_entity_poly.pdbx_seq_one_letter_code
_entity_poly.pdbx_strand_id
1 'polypeptide(L)'
;VHNVIVCTLCSCYPWPVLGLPPTWYKSPPYRSRMVREPRTVLEEFDLTLPDEVAVNVWDSSSDVRYMVLPQRPQGTEGWTEEQLAGIVTRDCMIGVARPRISAESGAR
;
A
#
# COMPACT_ATOMS: atom_id res chain seq x y z
N VAL A 1 7.58 10.98 2.35
CA VAL A 1 7.01 9.96 3.27
C VAL A 1 6.31 8.89 2.46
N HIS A 2 6.47 7.64 2.85
CA HIS A 2 5.70 6.49 2.36
C HIS A 2 5.02 5.83 3.56
N ASN A 3 3.73 5.51 3.46
CA ASN A 3 2.97 4.88 4.54
C ASN A 3 2.71 3.43 4.20
N VAL A 4 2.76 2.55 5.20
CA VAL A 4 2.38 1.13 5.07
C VAL A 4 1.62 0.68 6.31
N ILE A 5 0.59 -0.14 6.12
CA ILE A 5 -0.35 -0.53 7.18
C ILE A 5 -0.11 -1.98 7.59
N VAL A 6 -0.17 -2.25 8.88
CA VAL A 6 -0.15 -3.60 9.45
C VAL A 6 -1.16 -3.70 10.60
N CYS A 7 -1.51 -4.92 11.00
CA CYS A 7 -2.10 -5.19 12.30
C CYS A 7 -1.27 -6.27 12.97
N THR A 8 -0.36 -5.90 13.85
CA THR A 8 0.60 -6.84 14.44
C THR A 8 -0.12 -7.87 15.33
N LEU A 9 -1.20 -7.47 16.00
CA LEU A 9 -1.96 -8.32 16.94
C LEU A 9 -2.84 -9.38 16.25
N CYS A 10 -3.37 -9.08 15.07
CA CYS A 10 -4.23 -10.02 14.35
C CYS A 10 -4.26 -9.76 12.84
N SER A 11 -5.25 -9.01 12.37
CA SER A 11 -5.53 -8.75 10.95
C SER A 11 -6.55 -7.63 10.73
N CYS A 12 -6.66 -6.69 11.67
CA CYS A 12 -7.52 -5.51 11.56
C CYS A 12 -7.32 -4.80 10.21
N TYR A 13 -8.43 -4.53 9.52
CA TYR A 13 -8.44 -4.06 8.13
C TYR A 13 -9.72 -3.25 7.83
N PRO A 14 -9.70 -2.25 6.93
CA PRO A 14 -10.88 -1.42 6.60
C PRO A 14 -11.87 -2.14 5.66
N TRP A 15 -12.56 -3.16 6.16
CA TRP A 15 -13.43 -4.02 5.33
C TRP A 15 -14.50 -3.28 4.52
N PRO A 16 -15.20 -2.26 5.06
CA PRO A 16 -16.24 -1.56 4.29
C PRO A 16 -15.74 -0.85 3.04
N VAL A 17 -14.43 -0.57 2.96
CA VAL A 17 -13.83 0.17 1.83
C VAL A 17 -12.96 -0.76 0.97
N LEU A 18 -12.17 -1.65 1.57
CA LEU A 18 -11.17 -2.46 0.86
C LEU A 18 -11.49 -3.96 0.78
N GLY A 19 -12.65 -4.39 1.29
CA GLY A 19 -13.03 -5.79 1.35
C GLY A 19 -12.20 -6.62 2.33
N LEU A 20 -12.09 -7.93 2.08
CA LEU A 20 -11.36 -8.84 2.97
C LEU A 20 -9.83 -8.67 2.86
N PRO A 21 -9.10 -8.79 3.98
CA PRO A 21 -7.65 -8.68 3.97
C PRO A 21 -7.01 -9.82 3.15
N PRO A 22 -5.92 -9.54 2.42
CA PRO A 22 -5.13 -10.57 1.74
C PRO A 22 -4.64 -11.66 2.70
N THR A 23 -4.38 -12.86 2.18
CA THR A 23 -3.82 -13.95 3.00
C THR A 23 -2.46 -13.60 3.59
N TRP A 24 -1.59 -12.93 2.83
CA TRP A 24 -0.27 -12.50 3.31
C TRP A 24 -0.36 -11.45 4.43
N TYR A 25 -1.37 -10.59 4.43
CA TYR A 25 -1.55 -9.55 5.47
C TYR A 25 -1.81 -10.17 6.85
N LYS A 26 -2.47 -11.34 6.87
CA LYS A 26 -2.76 -12.12 8.08
C LYS A 26 -1.56 -12.95 8.56
N SER A 27 -0.52 -13.08 7.74
CA SER A 27 0.57 -14.03 7.98
C SER A 27 1.48 -13.56 9.13
N PRO A 28 1.98 -14.48 9.98
CA PRO A 28 2.95 -14.13 11.01
C PRO A 28 4.20 -13.42 10.47
N PRO A 29 4.79 -13.80 9.31
CA PRO A 29 5.94 -13.10 8.74
C PRO A 29 5.67 -11.62 8.44
N TYR A 30 4.53 -11.29 7.82
CA TYR A 30 4.19 -9.90 7.53
C TYR A 30 4.02 -9.10 8.83
N ARG A 31 3.25 -9.66 9.77
CA ARG A 31 2.88 -9.00 11.04
C ARG A 31 4.09 -8.70 11.93
N SER A 32 5.05 -9.62 12.02
CA SER A 32 6.23 -9.45 12.87
C SER A 32 7.31 -8.59 12.22
N ARG A 33 7.47 -8.67 10.90
CA ARG A 33 8.58 -8.01 10.19
C ARG A 33 8.26 -6.58 9.76
N MET A 34 7.02 -6.28 9.39
CA MET A 34 6.65 -4.95 8.85
C MET A 34 6.99 -3.81 9.83
N VAL A 35 6.88 -4.02 11.14
CA VAL A 35 7.23 -3.00 12.15
C VAL A 35 8.74 -2.92 12.47
N ARG A 36 9.53 -3.92 12.05
CA ARG A 36 10.95 -4.04 12.41
C ARG A 36 11.89 -3.73 11.25
N GLU A 37 11.55 -4.25 10.08
CA GLU A 37 12.34 -4.17 8.85
C GLU A 37 11.45 -3.82 7.63
N PRO A 38 10.68 -2.71 7.70
CA PRO A 38 9.69 -2.38 6.68
C PRO A 38 10.29 -2.27 5.27
N ARG A 39 11.49 -1.69 5.13
CA ARG A 39 12.13 -1.55 3.81
C ARG A 39 12.42 -2.90 3.17
N THR A 40 12.98 -3.85 3.92
CA THR A 40 13.22 -5.22 3.44
C THR A 40 11.92 -5.93 3.07
N VAL A 41 10.87 -5.79 3.87
CA VAL A 41 9.56 -6.37 3.53
C VAL A 41 8.99 -5.72 2.26
N LEU A 42 9.11 -4.41 2.09
CA LEU A 42 8.65 -3.71 0.88
C LEU A 42 9.45 -4.12 -0.37
N GLU A 43 10.74 -4.39 -0.25
CA GLU A 43 11.56 -4.94 -1.33
C GLU A 43 11.07 -6.33 -1.78
N GLU A 44 10.60 -7.17 -0.86
CA GLU A 44 9.96 -8.47 -1.18
C GLU A 44 8.62 -8.31 -1.93
N PHE A 45 8.00 -7.13 -1.86
CA PHE A 45 6.83 -6.73 -2.66
C PHE A 45 7.22 -5.97 -3.96
N ASP A 46 8.48 -6.02 -4.37
CA ASP A 46 9.02 -5.29 -5.52
C ASP A 46 8.88 -3.76 -5.39
N LEU A 47 8.91 -3.24 -4.15
CA LEU A 47 8.87 -1.81 -3.86
C LEU A 47 10.14 -1.37 -3.11
N THR A 48 11.15 -0.99 -3.89
CA THR A 48 12.33 -0.28 -3.36
C THR A 48 12.05 1.21 -3.26
N LEU A 49 12.35 1.81 -2.11
CA LEU A 49 12.19 3.23 -1.84
C LEU A 49 13.55 3.88 -1.63
N PRO A 50 13.80 5.10 -2.16
CA PRO A 50 15.02 5.85 -1.85
C PRO A 50 15.21 6.04 -0.34
N ASP A 51 16.46 6.17 0.09
CA ASP A 51 16.81 6.25 1.51
C ASP A 51 16.24 7.51 2.18
N GLU A 52 16.13 8.60 1.42
CA GLU A 52 15.55 9.87 1.87
C GLU A 52 14.03 9.80 2.10
N VAL A 53 13.35 8.79 1.57
CA VAL A 53 11.90 8.63 1.78
C VAL A 53 11.64 7.98 3.13
N ALA A 54 11.26 8.78 4.13
CA ALA A 54 10.81 8.25 5.41
C ALA A 54 9.64 7.25 5.24
N VAL A 55 9.76 6.08 5.85
CA VAL A 55 8.74 5.01 5.85
C VAL A 55 8.03 5.00 7.19
N ASN A 56 6.73 5.26 7.18
CA ASN A 56 5.88 5.26 8.37
C ASN A 56 5.02 3.99 8.38
N VAL A 57 5.20 3.17 9.41
CA VAL A 57 4.39 1.95 9.61
C VAL A 57 3.23 2.28 10.54
N TRP A 58 2.02 2.00 10.10
CA TRP A 58 0.79 2.23 10.84
C TRP A 58 0.22 0.90 11.36
N ASP A 59 0.38 0.66 12.66
CA ASP A 59 -0.17 -0.54 13.30
C ASP A 59 -1.62 -0.30 13.77
N SER A 60 -2.55 -1.04 13.17
CA SER A 60 -3.99 -0.98 13.46
C SER A 60 -4.31 -1.83 14.70
N SER A 61 -3.80 -1.43 15.87
CA SER A 61 -3.87 -2.19 17.13
C SER A 61 -5.08 -1.87 18.02
N SER A 62 -5.90 -0.89 17.65
CA SER A 62 -7.13 -0.48 18.37
C SER A 62 -8.31 -0.36 17.37
N ASP A 63 -9.18 0.64 17.53
CA ASP A 63 -10.43 0.75 16.74
C ASP A 63 -10.27 1.48 15.41
N VAL A 64 -9.14 2.16 15.20
CA VAL A 64 -8.87 2.89 13.95
C VAL A 64 -8.47 1.94 12.83
N ARG A 65 -8.99 2.18 11.62
CA ARG A 65 -8.57 1.51 10.39
C ARG A 65 -8.05 2.54 9.42
N TYR A 66 -6.92 2.25 8.79
CA TYR A 66 -6.27 3.14 7.85
C TYR A 66 -6.45 2.64 6.42
N MET A 67 -6.33 3.57 5.49
CA MET A 67 -6.13 3.32 4.06
C MET A 67 -5.06 4.30 3.60
N VAL A 68 -4.06 3.82 2.87
CA VAL A 68 -3.05 4.69 2.27
C VAL A 68 -3.67 5.38 1.05
N LEU A 69 -3.60 6.71 1.03
CA LEU A 69 -3.75 7.48 -0.20
C LEU A 69 -2.36 7.58 -0.86
N PRO A 70 -2.10 6.84 -1.95
CA PRO A 70 -0.77 6.86 -2.58
C PRO A 70 -0.51 8.19 -3.28
N GLN A 71 0.78 8.53 -3.42
CA GLN A 71 1.19 9.66 -4.24
C GLN A 71 0.83 9.39 -5.71
N ARG A 72 0.23 10.38 -6.37
CA ARG A 72 -0.04 10.34 -7.81
C ARG A 72 1.28 10.19 -8.58
N PRO A 73 1.42 9.22 -9.49
CA PRO A 73 2.62 9.08 -10.29
C PRO A 73 2.70 10.18 -11.36
N GLN A 74 3.93 10.60 -11.67
CA GLN A 74 4.22 11.49 -12.80
C GLN A 74 3.80 10.83 -14.12
N GLY A 75 3.43 11.62 -15.14
CA GLY A 75 2.97 11.09 -16.43
C GLY A 75 1.48 10.77 -16.47
N THR A 76 0.74 11.12 -15.42
CA THR A 76 -0.73 11.02 -15.38
C THR A 76 -1.41 12.37 -15.54
N GLU A 77 -0.69 13.43 -15.92
CA GLU A 77 -1.23 14.76 -16.09
C GLU A 77 -2.42 14.74 -17.08
N GLY A 78 -3.52 15.37 -16.71
CA GLY A 78 -4.74 15.38 -17.54
C GLY A 78 -5.58 14.11 -17.53
N TRP A 79 -5.16 13.04 -16.83
CA TRP A 79 -5.98 11.83 -16.68
C TRP A 79 -7.32 12.12 -15.98
N THR A 80 -8.36 11.40 -16.40
CA THR A 80 -9.67 11.41 -15.74
C THR A 80 -9.61 10.70 -14.39
N GLU A 81 -10.67 10.86 -13.59
CA GLU A 81 -10.82 10.13 -12.34
C GLU A 81 -10.78 8.61 -12.54
N GLU A 82 -11.48 8.10 -13.56
CA GLU A 82 -11.55 6.66 -13.85
C GLU A 82 -10.18 6.10 -14.25
N GLN A 83 -9.40 6.84 -15.03
CA GLN A 83 -8.04 6.45 -15.40
C GLN A 83 -7.12 6.39 -14.16
N LEU A 84 -7.21 7.39 -13.27
CA LEU A 84 -6.44 7.42 -12.02
C LEU A 84 -6.88 6.30 -11.06
N ALA A 85 -8.18 6.06 -10.92
CA ALA A 85 -8.72 4.97 -10.10
C ALA A 85 -8.25 3.60 -10.63
N GLY A 86 -8.16 3.44 -11.96
CA GLY A 86 -7.70 2.21 -12.61
C GLY A 86 -6.28 1.76 -12.25
N ILE A 87 -5.42 2.68 -11.79
CA ILE A 87 -4.04 2.35 -11.37
C ILE A 87 -3.87 2.23 -9.86
N VAL A 88 -4.89 2.55 -9.06
CA VAL A 88 -4.85 2.44 -7.60
C VAL A 88 -5.34 1.06 -7.18
N THR A 89 -4.42 0.15 -6.94
CA THR A 89 -4.74 -1.21 -6.48
C THR A 89 -4.96 -1.28 -4.97
N ARG A 90 -5.54 -2.39 -4.49
CA ARG A 90 -5.62 -2.69 -3.06
C ARG A 90 -4.25 -2.63 -2.37
N ASP A 91 -3.21 -3.12 -3.04
CA ASP A 91 -1.86 -3.14 -2.49
C ASP A 91 -1.27 -1.73 -2.35
N CYS A 92 -1.66 -0.80 -3.25
CA CYS A 92 -1.35 0.63 -3.10
C CYS A 92 -2.03 1.22 -1.86
N MET A 93 -3.28 0.81 -1.60
CA MET A 93 -4.07 1.26 -0.46
C MET A 93 -3.67 0.63 0.88
N ILE A 94 -2.90 -0.47 0.87
CA ILE A 94 -2.20 -1.00 2.06
C ILE A 94 -0.82 -0.34 2.23
N GLY A 95 -0.21 0.11 1.14
CA GLY A 95 1.10 0.73 1.11
C GLY A 95 2.26 -0.23 0.82
N VAL A 96 1.97 -1.46 0.35
CA VAL A 96 3.01 -2.39 -0.12
C VAL A 96 3.35 -2.21 -1.62
N ALA A 97 2.57 -1.40 -2.33
CA ALA A 97 2.82 -1.02 -3.72
C ALA A 97 2.65 0.49 -3.93
N ARG A 98 3.11 0.98 -5.08
CA ARG A 98 2.77 2.32 -5.61
C ARG A 98 2.01 2.17 -6.93
N PRO A 99 1.09 3.09 -7.26
CA PRO A 99 0.41 3.08 -8.56
C PRO A 99 1.43 3.10 -9.69
N ARG A 100 1.29 2.19 -10.66
CA ARG A 100 2.17 2.10 -11.83
C ARG A 100 1.34 2.40 -13.08
N ILE A 101 1.89 3.23 -13.96
CA ILE A 101 1.34 3.45 -15.30
C ILE A 101 1.73 2.22 -16.13
N SER A 102 0.77 1.41 -16.56
CA SER A 102 1.04 0.37 -17.55
C SER A 102 1.00 0.99 -18.95
N ALA A 103 1.72 0.39 -19.92
CA ALA A 103 1.72 0.85 -21.30
C ALA A 103 0.32 0.82 -21.96
N GLU A 104 -0.61 0.03 -21.41
CA GLU A 104 -1.98 -0.08 -21.92
C GLU A 104 -2.94 0.98 -21.35
N SER A 105 -2.59 1.62 -20.22
CA SER A 105 -3.43 2.64 -19.56
C SER A 105 -3.42 4.01 -20.26
N GLY A 106 -2.44 4.27 -21.14
CA GLY A 106 -2.32 5.55 -21.87
C GLY A 106 -2.99 5.57 -23.24
N ALA A 107 -3.65 4.49 -23.67
CA ALA A 107 -4.09 4.28 -25.05
C ALA A 107 -5.61 4.14 -25.23
N ARG A 108 -6.44 4.74 -24.36
CA ARG A 108 -7.88 4.82 -24.58
C ARG A 108 -8.39 6.24 -24.41
#